data_AF-A0A924N967-F1
#
_entry.id   AF-A0A924N967-F1
#
_cell.length_a   1.000
_cell.length_b   1.000
_cell.length_c   1.000
_cell.angle_alpha   90.00
_cell.angle_beta   90.00
_cell.angle_gamma   90.00
#
_symmetry.space_group_name_H-M   'P 1'
#
loop_
_entity.id
_entity.type
_entity.pdbx_description
1 polymer ?
#
loop_
_entity_poly.entity_id
_entity_poly.type
_entity_poly.pdbx_seq_one_letter_code
_entity_poly.pdbx_strand_id
1 'polypeptide(L)'
;MASLAESERRTHPNPAATAAHACALGASATFDDEWLTVGSGTGSLSWPLDAVPDPADIAWPDVRDIPIALVTGSNGKTTTTRLLVAMWWAAGVTPGWSCSDGVFAGDMQLESGDFSGPAGARTVLRQAGVDAAVLETARGGILRPGLAVTRAHAAIITNISADHFGEDGISTLQEL
;
A
#
# COMPACT_ATOMS: atom_id res chain seq x y z
N MET A 1 39.48 13.55 -9.37
CA MET A 1 39.38 12.66 -10.53
C MET A 1 38.53 11.46 -10.12
N ALA A 2 37.20 11.59 -10.15
CA ALA A 2 36.32 10.44 -9.97
C ALA A 2 36.57 9.45 -11.11
N SER A 3 36.78 8.19 -10.77
CA SER A 3 37.10 7.09 -11.71
C SER A 3 35.99 6.93 -12.75
N LEU A 4 36.33 6.61 -14.00
CA LEU A 4 35.33 6.26 -15.04
C LEU A 4 34.34 5.18 -14.55
N ALA A 5 34.78 4.28 -13.66
CA ALA A 5 33.94 3.24 -13.05
C ALA A 5 32.89 3.77 -12.06
N GLU A 6 33.04 5.00 -11.55
CA GLU A 6 32.03 5.71 -10.76
C GLU A 6 30.99 6.36 -11.70
N SER A 7 31.42 6.80 -12.89
CA SER A 7 30.53 7.40 -13.89
C SER A 7 29.68 6.37 -14.65
N GLU A 8 30.21 5.16 -14.88
CA GLU A 8 29.47 4.06 -15.54
C GLU A 8 28.44 3.38 -14.62
N ARG A 9 28.63 3.45 -13.29
CA ARG A 9 27.63 2.98 -12.32
C ARG A 9 26.41 3.89 -12.19
N ARG A 10 26.57 5.19 -12.49
CA ARG A 10 25.48 6.18 -12.44
C ARG A 10 24.48 6.07 -13.60
N THR A 11 24.79 5.28 -14.63
CA THR A 11 24.00 5.21 -15.86
C THR A 11 22.96 4.08 -15.90
N HIS A 12 22.90 3.21 -14.90
CA HIS A 12 21.93 2.11 -14.88
C HIS A 12 20.95 2.24 -13.71
N PRO A 13 19.62 2.13 -13.97
CA PRO A 13 18.62 2.12 -12.93
C PRO A 13 18.96 1.08 -11.86
N ASN A 14 18.88 1.47 -10.60
CA ASN A 14 19.10 0.56 -9.48
C ASN A 14 17.91 0.60 -8.50
N PRO A 15 16.79 -0.06 -8.86
CA PRO A 15 15.59 -0.09 -8.02
C PRO A 15 15.86 -0.60 -6.60
N ALA A 16 16.77 -1.56 -6.45
CA ALA A 16 17.14 -2.12 -5.16
C ALA A 16 17.84 -1.10 -4.26
N ALA A 17 18.77 -0.31 -4.79
CA ALA A 17 19.46 0.73 -4.02
C ALA A 17 18.50 1.84 -3.58
N THR A 18 17.62 2.28 -4.48
CA THR A 18 16.60 3.29 -4.17
C THR A 18 15.61 2.82 -3.12
N ALA A 19 15.11 1.59 -3.24
CA ALA A 19 14.26 1.01 -2.20
C ALA A 19 14.97 0.84 -0.86
N ALA A 20 16.23 0.38 -0.87
CA ALA A 20 17.02 0.24 0.35
C ALA A 20 17.25 1.59 1.05
N HIS A 21 17.49 2.66 0.28
CA HIS A 21 17.63 4.02 0.81
C HIS A 21 16.32 4.51 1.43
N ALA A 22 15.18 4.33 0.75
CA ALA A 22 13.86 4.66 1.29
C ALA A 22 13.60 3.97 2.64
N CYS A 23 13.86 2.65 2.70
CA CYS A 23 13.72 1.86 3.92
C CYS A 23 14.65 2.34 5.03
N ALA A 24 15.89 2.75 4.72
CA ALA A 24 16.84 3.29 5.70
C ALA A 24 16.37 4.63 6.29
N LEU A 25 15.59 5.41 5.54
CA LEU A 25 14.92 6.63 6.01
C LEU A 25 13.57 6.36 6.69
N GLY A 26 13.14 5.09 6.75
CA GLY A 26 11.89 4.68 7.39
C GLY A 26 10.64 4.81 6.52
N ALA A 27 10.79 5.12 5.23
CA ALA A 27 9.70 5.11 4.26
C ALA A 27 9.52 3.72 3.64
N SER A 28 8.28 3.38 3.28
CA SER A 28 8.00 2.14 2.56
C SER A 28 8.61 2.14 1.15
N ALA A 29 8.90 0.94 0.63
CA ALA A 29 9.27 0.71 -0.76
C ALA A 29 8.47 -0.47 -1.29
N THR A 30 7.68 -0.23 -2.34
CA THR A 30 6.75 -1.19 -2.93
C THR A 30 7.14 -1.44 -4.38
N PHE A 31 7.28 -2.72 -4.73
CA PHE A 31 7.57 -3.18 -6.08
C PHE A 31 6.35 -3.89 -6.68
N ASP A 32 6.16 -3.75 -7.99
CA ASP A 32 5.51 -4.75 -8.83
C ASP A 32 6.37 -5.03 -10.06
N ASP A 33 5.81 -5.67 -11.09
CA ASP A 33 6.55 -6.05 -12.30
C ASP A 33 6.96 -4.85 -13.17
N GLU A 34 6.40 -3.66 -12.92
CA GLU A 34 6.56 -2.48 -13.78
C GLU A 34 7.12 -1.26 -13.03
N TRP A 35 6.82 -1.10 -11.73
CA TRP A 35 7.05 0.12 -10.98
C TRP A 35 7.74 -0.11 -9.63
N LEU A 36 8.64 0.80 -9.29
CA LEU A 36 9.05 1.06 -7.91
C LEU A 36 8.30 2.28 -7.39
N THR A 37 7.68 2.15 -6.23
CA THR A 37 7.14 3.26 -5.45
C THR A 37 7.85 3.34 -4.10
N VAL A 38 8.29 4.53 -3.71
CA VAL A 38 8.78 4.82 -2.36
C VAL A 38 7.83 5.78 -1.65
N GLY A 39 7.62 5.59 -0.34
CA GLY A 39 6.59 6.30 0.42
C GLY A 39 5.17 5.88 0.02
N SER A 40 4.18 6.65 0.47
CA SER A 40 2.77 6.42 0.14
C SER A 40 1.97 7.73 0.09
N GLY A 41 0.89 7.75 -0.69
CA GLY A 41 -0.02 8.88 -0.81
C GLY A 41 0.68 10.16 -1.27
N THR A 42 0.38 11.28 -0.62
CA THR A 42 1.04 12.59 -0.83
C THR A 42 2.55 12.59 -0.56
N GLY A 43 3.09 11.56 0.08
CA GLY A 43 4.53 11.36 0.28
C GLY A 43 5.13 10.32 -0.66
N SER A 44 4.42 9.87 -1.69
CA SER A 44 4.91 8.85 -2.63
C SER A 44 5.64 9.43 -3.84
N LEU A 45 6.66 8.71 -4.30
CA LEU A 45 7.27 8.88 -5.62
C LEU A 45 7.29 7.52 -6.32
N SER A 46 6.93 7.50 -7.61
CA SER A 46 6.87 6.26 -8.40
C SER A 46 7.60 6.41 -9.72
N TRP A 47 8.34 5.38 -10.10
CA TRP A 47 9.08 5.30 -11.36
C TRP A 47 8.94 3.92 -11.99
N PRO A 48 8.93 3.82 -13.33
CA PRO A 48 9.15 2.55 -14.02
C PRO A 48 10.46 1.91 -13.56
N LEU A 49 10.52 0.58 -13.44
CA LEU A 49 11.70 -0.13 -12.95
C LEU A 49 12.96 0.16 -13.77
N ASP A 50 12.81 0.42 -15.06
CA ASP A 50 13.89 0.77 -16.01
C ASP A 50 14.23 2.27 -16.04
N ALA A 51 13.56 3.08 -15.24
CA ALA A 51 13.76 4.52 -15.14
C ALA A 51 13.90 5.00 -13.68
N VAL A 52 14.18 4.08 -12.74
CA VAL A 52 14.43 4.45 -11.34
C VAL A 52 15.72 5.27 -11.24
N PRO A 53 15.66 6.50 -10.70
CA PRO A 53 16.84 7.34 -10.53
C PRO A 53 17.77 6.81 -9.44
N ASP A 54 19.04 7.22 -9.49
CA ASP A 54 19.98 6.99 -8.40
C ASP A 54 19.47 7.65 -7.10
N PRO A 55 19.64 7.02 -5.92
CA PRO A 55 19.23 7.62 -4.65
C PRO A 55 19.75 9.06 -4.44
N ALA A 56 20.92 9.41 -4.97
CA ALA A 56 21.49 10.74 -4.84
C ALA A 56 20.69 11.83 -5.59
N ASP A 57 19.86 11.45 -6.56
CA ASP A 57 19.10 12.37 -7.41
C ASP A 57 17.62 12.50 -6.96
N ILE A 58 17.24 11.86 -5.85
CA ILE A 58 15.87 11.88 -5.32
C ILE A 58 15.74 12.91 -4.19
N ALA A 59 14.64 13.68 -4.22
CA ALA A 59 14.26 14.60 -3.15
C ALA A 59 13.63 13.86 -1.96
N TRP A 60 14.46 13.20 -1.14
CA TRP A 60 14.02 12.40 0.01
C TRP A 60 13.20 13.12 1.10
N PRO A 61 13.37 14.43 1.39
CA PRO A 61 12.57 15.10 2.42
C PRO A 61 11.06 15.08 2.17
N ASP A 62 10.64 14.91 0.91
CA ASP A 62 9.23 14.85 0.52
C ASP A 62 8.68 13.41 0.55
N VAL A 63 9.56 12.41 0.63
CA VAL A 63 9.20 10.99 0.67
C VAL A 63 8.83 10.58 2.09
N ARG A 64 7.59 10.15 2.28
CA ARG A 64 7.07 9.70 3.57
C ARG A 64 5.88 8.77 3.39
N ASP A 65 5.56 8.02 4.43
CA ASP A 65 4.31 7.27 4.47
C ASP A 65 3.16 8.12 5.01
N ILE A 66 1.97 7.92 4.44
CA ILE A 66 0.72 8.45 4.97
C ILE A 66 0.19 7.58 6.13
N PRO A 67 -0.72 8.10 6.97
CA PRO A 67 -1.50 7.29 7.88
C PRO A 67 -2.25 6.17 7.15
N ILE A 68 -2.18 4.95 7.68
CA ILE A 68 -2.81 3.76 7.08
C ILE A 68 -3.59 3.02 8.16
N ALA A 69 -4.87 2.78 7.91
CA ALA A 69 -5.72 1.88 8.69
C ALA A 69 -5.98 0.59 7.90
N LEU A 70 -5.70 -0.56 8.49
CA LEU A 70 -6.09 -1.86 7.94
C LEU A 70 -7.41 -2.31 8.53
N VAL A 71 -8.30 -2.87 7.71
CA VAL A 71 -9.57 -3.44 8.14
C VAL A 71 -9.67 -4.88 7.69
N THR A 72 -9.81 -5.81 8.64
CA THR A 72 -9.99 -7.24 8.37
C THR A 72 -11.04 -7.85 9.29
N GLY A 73 -11.36 -9.12 9.07
CA GLY A 73 -12.39 -9.88 9.78
C GLY A 73 -13.37 -10.58 8.84
N SER A 74 -14.26 -11.42 9.39
CA SER A 74 -15.21 -12.17 8.58
C SER A 74 -16.26 -11.24 7.97
N ASN A 75 -16.95 -10.46 8.80
CA ASN A 75 -18.06 -9.61 8.39
C ASN A 75 -17.86 -8.13 8.72
N GLY A 76 -18.49 -7.24 7.96
CA GLY A 76 -18.54 -5.80 8.26
C GLY A 76 -17.29 -4.99 7.89
N LYS A 77 -16.34 -5.59 7.16
CA LYS A 77 -15.13 -4.91 6.67
C LYS A 77 -15.46 -3.69 5.80
N THR A 78 -16.18 -3.89 4.69
CA THR A 78 -16.59 -2.81 3.76
C THR A 78 -17.35 -1.67 4.47
N THR A 79 -18.24 -2.02 5.40
CA THR A 79 -19.01 -1.02 6.16
C THR A 79 -18.08 -0.21 7.08
N THR A 80 -17.16 -0.89 7.77
CA THR A 80 -16.17 -0.25 8.64
C THR A 80 -15.22 0.62 7.84
N THR A 81 -14.74 0.16 6.69
CA THR A 81 -13.91 0.93 5.76
C THR A 81 -14.60 2.22 5.35
N ARG A 82 -15.86 2.15 4.92
CA ARG A 82 -16.65 3.34 4.53
C ARG A 82 -16.89 4.30 5.69
N LEU A 83 -17.13 3.77 6.89
CA LEU A 83 -17.30 4.60 8.09
C LEU A 83 -16.02 5.38 8.41
N LEU A 84 -14.86 4.71 8.38
CA LEU A 84 -13.56 5.36 8.59
C LEU A 84 -13.29 6.43 7.53
N VAL A 85 -13.57 6.14 6.26
CA VAL A 85 -13.46 7.11 5.15
C VAL A 85 -14.35 8.33 5.39
N ALA A 86 -15.58 8.15 5.84
CA ALA A 86 -16.48 9.26 6.18
C ALA A 86 -15.94 10.10 7.34
N MET A 87 -15.28 9.49 8.34
CA MET A 87 -14.62 10.21 9.43
C MET A 87 -13.42 11.04 8.94
N TRP A 88 -12.59 10.50 8.04
CA TRP A 88 -11.48 11.25 7.43
C TRP A 88 -11.98 12.45 6.63
N TRP A 89 -13.04 12.27 5.84
CA TRP A 89 -13.68 13.39 5.15
C TRP A 89 -14.21 14.46 6.10
N ALA A 90 -14.89 14.05 7.18
CA ALA A 90 -15.38 14.97 8.20
C ALA A 90 -14.24 15.73 8.91
N ALA A 91 -13.04 15.15 8.96
CA ALA A 91 -11.83 15.77 9.48
C ALA A 91 -11.08 16.65 8.45
N GLY A 92 -11.59 16.78 7.22
CA GLY A 92 -10.96 17.58 6.16
C GLY A 92 -9.72 16.92 5.55
N VAL A 93 -9.57 15.60 5.66
CA VAL A 93 -8.47 14.84 5.09
C VAL A 93 -8.95 14.11 3.84
N THR A 94 -8.14 14.07 2.78
CA THR A 94 -8.46 13.36 1.54
C THR A 94 -8.10 11.87 1.67
N PRO A 95 -9.07 10.95 1.77
CA PRO A 95 -8.78 9.54 1.96
C PRO A 95 -8.62 8.81 0.62
N GLY A 96 -7.81 7.77 0.61
CA GLY A 96 -7.81 6.73 -0.41
C GLY A 96 -8.18 5.39 0.25
N TRP A 97 -8.87 4.53 -0.45
CA TRP A 97 -9.35 3.30 0.17
C TRP A 97 -9.64 2.19 -0.85
N SER A 98 -9.49 0.95 -0.41
CA SER A 98 -9.82 -0.24 -1.19
C SER A 98 -10.77 -1.13 -0.39
N CYS A 99 -11.75 -1.70 -1.07
CA CYS A 99 -12.74 -2.62 -0.49
C CYS A 99 -13.27 -3.62 -1.52
N SER A 100 -14.25 -4.41 -1.12
CA SER A 100 -14.99 -5.34 -1.99
C SER A 100 -15.69 -4.70 -3.19
N ASP A 101 -15.83 -3.38 -3.20
CA ASP A 101 -16.61 -2.65 -4.21
C ASP A 101 -15.72 -1.85 -5.17
N GLY A 102 -14.43 -1.66 -4.84
CA GLY A 102 -13.51 -0.97 -5.72
C GLY A 102 -12.27 -0.39 -5.03
N VAL A 103 -11.54 0.39 -5.83
CA VAL A 103 -10.41 1.23 -5.41
C VAL A 103 -10.80 2.70 -5.59
N PHE A 104 -10.54 3.51 -4.58
CA PHE A 104 -10.97 4.90 -4.54
C PHE A 104 -9.82 5.82 -4.08
N ALA A 105 -9.79 7.02 -4.62
CA ALA A 105 -8.85 8.07 -4.23
C ALA A 105 -9.58 9.42 -4.24
N GLY A 106 -9.76 10.00 -3.05
CA GLY A 106 -10.65 11.14 -2.89
C GLY A 106 -12.09 10.79 -3.29
N ASP A 107 -12.64 11.57 -4.20
CA ASP A 107 -13.99 11.43 -4.76
C ASP A 107 -14.05 10.52 -6.00
N MET A 108 -12.90 10.08 -6.50
CA MET A 108 -12.80 9.25 -7.69
C MET A 108 -12.79 7.75 -7.35
N GLN A 109 -13.59 6.98 -8.09
CA GLN A 109 -13.44 5.55 -8.18
C GLN A 109 -12.46 5.22 -9.31
N LEU A 110 -11.32 4.65 -8.96
CA LEU A 110 -10.27 4.27 -9.91
C LEU A 110 -10.60 2.94 -10.58
N GLU A 111 -11.08 1.97 -9.79
CA GLU A 111 -11.40 0.63 -10.25
C GLU A 111 -12.69 0.13 -9.57
N SER A 112 -13.42 -0.73 -10.27
CA SER A 112 -14.64 -1.38 -9.80
C SER A 112 -14.44 -2.88 -9.69
N GLY A 113 -14.93 -3.49 -8.61
CA GLY A 113 -14.81 -4.93 -8.34
C GLY A 113 -14.24 -5.21 -6.95
N ASP A 114 -13.94 -6.47 -6.66
CA ASP A 114 -13.37 -6.87 -5.37
C ASP A 114 -11.86 -6.59 -5.33
N PHE A 115 -11.48 -5.57 -4.55
CA PHE A 115 -10.09 -5.15 -4.31
C PHE A 115 -9.68 -5.30 -2.84
N SER A 116 -10.22 -6.31 -2.15
CA SER A 116 -9.92 -6.63 -0.74
C SER A 116 -8.55 -7.32 -0.55
N GLY A 117 -7.60 -7.09 -1.46
CA GLY A 117 -6.28 -7.71 -1.50
C GLY A 117 -5.17 -6.74 -1.88
N PRO A 118 -3.91 -7.20 -2.00
CA PRO A 118 -2.78 -6.29 -2.08
C PRO A 118 -2.73 -5.40 -3.31
N ALA A 119 -3.31 -5.81 -4.44
CA ALA A 119 -3.35 -4.99 -5.65
C ALA A 119 -4.08 -3.67 -5.38
N GLY A 120 -5.30 -3.73 -4.84
CA GLY A 120 -6.09 -2.53 -4.51
C GLY A 120 -5.37 -1.61 -3.52
N ALA A 121 -4.78 -2.20 -2.48
CA ALA A 121 -3.99 -1.45 -1.51
C ALA A 121 -2.79 -0.71 -2.15
N ARG A 122 -2.02 -1.37 -3.03
CA ARG A 122 -0.91 -0.72 -3.74
C ARG A 122 -1.41 0.40 -4.65
N THR A 123 -2.52 0.18 -5.37
CA THR A 123 -3.13 1.21 -6.22
C THR A 123 -3.48 2.45 -5.42
N VAL A 124 -4.09 2.31 -4.24
CA VAL A 124 -4.37 3.44 -3.32
C VAL A 124 -3.09 4.15 -2.88
N LEU A 125 -2.09 3.39 -2.41
CA LEU A 125 -0.89 3.96 -1.80
C LEU A 125 0.00 4.69 -2.81
N ARG A 126 -0.18 4.46 -4.11
CA ARG A 126 0.49 5.21 -5.19
C ARG A 126 -0.15 6.55 -5.54
N GLN A 127 -1.33 6.85 -5.00
CA GLN A 127 -2.06 8.06 -5.37
C GLN A 127 -1.49 9.28 -4.64
N ALA A 128 -0.75 10.12 -5.37
CA ALA A 128 -0.14 11.34 -4.85
C ALA A 128 -1.14 12.36 -4.27
N GLY A 129 -2.44 12.22 -4.53
CA GLY A 129 -3.50 13.07 -3.97
C GLY A 129 -4.13 12.56 -2.67
N VAL A 130 -3.66 11.43 -2.11
CA VAL A 130 -4.23 10.81 -0.92
C VAL A 130 -3.43 11.17 0.32
N ASP A 131 -4.10 11.67 1.36
CA ASP A 131 -3.50 12.07 2.63
C ASP A 131 -3.49 10.95 3.69
N ALA A 132 -4.44 10.01 3.59
CA ALA A 132 -4.57 8.86 4.48
C ALA A 132 -5.25 7.68 3.78
N ALA A 133 -4.92 6.45 4.15
CA ALA A 133 -5.46 5.25 3.52
C ALA A 133 -6.27 4.37 4.48
N VAL A 134 -7.38 3.81 3.99
CA VAL A 134 -8.12 2.73 4.66
C VAL A 134 -8.16 1.51 3.75
N LEU A 135 -7.51 0.43 4.14
CA LEU A 135 -7.30 -0.73 3.28
C LEU A 135 -8.05 -1.92 3.85
N GLU A 136 -9.12 -2.33 3.17
CA GLU A 136 -9.76 -3.61 3.46
C GLU A 136 -8.87 -4.75 3.00
N THR A 137 -8.60 -5.68 3.90
CA THR A 137 -7.82 -6.88 3.60
C THR A 137 -8.60 -8.11 4.02
N ALA A 138 -9.13 -8.83 3.05
CA ALA A 138 -9.78 -10.11 3.27
C ALA A 138 -8.74 -11.19 3.61
N ARG A 139 -9.18 -12.24 4.30
CA ARG A 139 -8.36 -13.39 4.66
C ARG A 139 -7.57 -13.96 3.48
N GLY A 140 -8.24 -14.20 2.35
CA GLY A 140 -7.59 -14.74 1.15
C GLY A 140 -6.54 -13.80 0.55
N GLY A 141 -6.61 -12.49 0.86
CA GLY A 141 -5.56 -11.52 0.55
C GLY A 141 -4.34 -11.66 1.47
N ILE A 142 -4.56 -11.93 2.76
CA ILE A 142 -3.47 -12.17 3.72
C ILE A 142 -2.74 -13.49 3.42
N LEU A 143 -3.49 -14.57 3.18
CA LEU A 143 -2.91 -15.92 3.10
C LEU A 143 -2.16 -16.22 1.80
N ARG A 144 -2.57 -15.62 0.67
CA ARG A 144 -2.02 -15.95 -0.65
C ARG A 144 -0.91 -14.97 -1.04
N PRO A 145 -1.21 -13.68 -1.33
CA PRO A 145 -0.18 -12.69 -1.68
C PRO A 145 0.44 -11.95 -0.47
N GLY A 146 -0.06 -12.14 0.76
CA GLY A 146 0.42 -11.43 1.93
C GLY A 146 -0.22 -10.05 2.12
N LEU A 147 0.28 -9.28 3.08
CA LEU A 147 -0.13 -7.88 3.27
C LEU A 147 0.55 -6.97 2.23
N ALA A 148 -0.17 -5.96 1.77
CA ALA A 148 0.38 -4.93 0.87
C ALA A 148 1.35 -3.97 1.57
N VAL A 149 1.26 -3.89 2.91
CA VAL A 149 1.99 -2.96 3.73
C VAL A 149 2.71 -3.72 4.84
N THR A 150 3.90 -3.25 5.18
CA THR A 150 4.67 -3.76 6.32
C THR A 150 4.35 -3.02 7.61
N ARG A 151 3.69 -1.86 7.50
CA ARG A 151 3.35 -0.97 8.62
C ARG A 151 1.94 -0.42 8.43
N ALA A 152 1.20 -0.35 9.53
CA ALA A 152 -0.07 0.35 9.62
C ALA A 152 -0.11 1.14 10.92
N HIS A 153 -0.80 2.28 10.91
CA HIS A 153 -0.99 3.12 12.07
C HIS A 153 -2.12 2.60 12.96
N ALA A 154 -3.11 1.95 12.35
CA ALA A 154 -4.17 1.23 13.03
C ALA A 154 -4.50 -0.06 12.28
N ALA A 155 -4.89 -1.10 13.02
CA ALA A 155 -5.45 -2.32 12.47
C ALA A 155 -6.75 -2.64 13.21
N ILE A 156 -7.83 -2.81 12.44
CA ILE A 156 -9.16 -3.10 12.93
C ILE A 156 -9.53 -4.52 12.53
N ILE A 157 -9.85 -5.34 13.52
CA ILE A 157 -10.41 -6.67 13.33
C ILE A 157 -11.88 -6.57 13.72
N THR A 158 -12.79 -6.70 12.76
CA THR A 158 -14.23 -6.49 13.00
C THR A 158 -14.83 -7.63 13.83
N ASN A 159 -14.61 -8.87 13.39
CA ASN A 159 -14.99 -10.10 14.07
C ASN A 159 -14.26 -11.29 13.43
N ILE A 160 -14.25 -12.41 14.16
CA ILE A 160 -13.83 -13.72 13.68
C ILE A 160 -15.04 -14.64 13.83
N SER A 161 -15.57 -15.12 12.71
CA SER A 161 -16.67 -16.08 12.68
C SER A 161 -16.30 -17.28 11.83
N ALA A 162 -16.96 -18.41 12.14
CA ALA A 162 -16.94 -19.64 11.36
C ALA A 162 -17.49 -19.39 9.94
N ASP A 163 -16.62 -18.96 9.04
CA ASP A 163 -16.92 -18.67 7.64
C ASP A 163 -15.74 -19.14 6.79
N HIS A 164 -15.99 -19.58 5.55
CA HIS A 164 -14.96 -20.07 4.63
C HIS A 164 -14.09 -21.26 5.15
N PHE A 165 -14.65 -22.19 5.93
CA PHE A 165 -13.94 -23.41 6.35
C PHE A 165 -13.67 -24.34 5.16
N GLY A 166 -12.47 -24.93 5.13
CA GLY A 166 -12.02 -25.79 4.04
C GLY A 166 -11.39 -25.05 2.86
N GLU A 167 -11.44 -23.71 2.86
CA GLU A 167 -10.70 -22.86 1.92
C GLU A 167 -9.32 -22.49 2.52
N ASP A 168 -8.33 -22.20 1.67
CA ASP A 168 -6.97 -21.74 2.02
C ASP A 168 -6.29 -22.49 3.20
N GLY A 169 -6.54 -23.80 3.35
CA GLY A 169 -5.88 -24.65 4.35
C GLY A 169 -6.33 -24.46 5.80
N ILE A 170 -7.40 -23.70 6.06
CA ILE A 170 -7.98 -23.54 7.41
C ILE A 170 -9.20 -24.44 7.55
N SER A 171 -9.12 -25.35 8.51
CA SER A 171 -10.12 -26.36 8.82
C SER A 171 -10.85 -26.10 10.13
N THR A 172 -10.29 -25.24 11.00
CA THR A 172 -10.86 -24.95 12.33
C THR A 172 -10.90 -23.46 12.63
N LEU A 173 -11.75 -23.05 13.58
CA LEU A 173 -11.83 -21.65 14.03
C LEU A 173 -10.54 -21.19 14.72
N GLN A 174 -9.78 -22.09 15.32
CA GLN A 174 -8.50 -21.77 15.97
C GLN A 174 -7.36 -21.52 14.98
N GLU A 175 -7.51 -21.98 13.73
CA GLU A 175 -6.56 -21.70 12.65
C GLU A 175 -6.78 -20.34 11.99
N LEU A 176 -7.90 -19.66 12.30
CA LEU A 176 -8.27 -18.31 11.86
C LEU A 176 -7.71 -17.22 12.79
#